data_AF-A0A2V6N9M0-F1
#
_entry.id   AF-A0A2V6N9M0-F1
#
_cell.length_a   1.000
_cell.length_b   1.000
_cell.length_c   1.000
_cell.angle_alpha   90.00
_cell.angle_beta   90.00
_cell.angle_gamma   90.00
#
_symmetry.space_group_name_H-M   'P 1'
#
loop_
_entity.id
_entity.type
_entity.pdbx_description
1 polymer ?
#
loop_
_entity_poly.entity_id
_entity_poly.type
_entity_poly.pdbx_seq_one_letter_code
_entity_poly.pdbx_strand_id
1 'polypeptide(L)' 'MKVLAAQIDRQLQVGEWKHCAVYEDELKRLWPLHSQDREAKIAQFAKKYGFRMRFYRKGMCAIFDKWPPRRRRL' A
#
# COMPACT_ATOMS: atom_id res chain seq x y z
N MET A 1 -4.47 9.02 7.53
CA MET A 1 -3.89 8.50 6.27
C MET A 1 -2.44 8.92 6.02
N LYS A 2 -2.05 10.20 6.18
CA LYS A 2 -0.65 10.65 5.96
C LYS A 2 0.39 9.87 6.79
N VAL A 3 0.07 9.52 8.04
CA VAL A 3 0.92 8.70 8.91
C VAL A 3 1.20 7.32 8.32
N LEU A 4 0.16 6.61 7.85
CA LEU A 4 0.32 5.31 7.19
C LEU A 4 1.17 5.43 5.91
N ALA A 5 0.96 6.49 5.12
CA ALA A 5 1.76 6.72 3.92
C ALA A 5 3.26 6.93 4.26
N ALA A 6 3.57 7.71 5.30
CA ALA A 6 4.94 7.93 5.74
C ALA A 6 5.58 6.63 6.29
N GLN A 7 4.81 5.81 7.00
CA GLN A 7 5.27 4.50 7.48
C GLN A 7 5.60 3.55 6.33
N ILE A 8 4.71 3.46 5.33
CA ILE A 8 4.94 2.66 4.12
C ILE A 8 6.19 3.16 3.40
N ASP A 9 6.33 4.48 3.15
CA ASP A 9 7.49 5.01 2.44
C ASP A 9 8.78 4.72 3.20
N ARG A 10 8.81 4.91 4.52
CA ARG A 10 9.99 4.59 5.35
C ARG A 10 10.36 3.10 5.24
N GLN A 11 9.40 2.19 5.33
CA GLN A 11 9.68 0.75 5.22
C GLN A 11 10.21 0.38 3.83
N LEU A 12 9.69 1.01 2.77
CA LEU A 12 10.15 0.78 1.39
C LEU A 12 11.58 1.30 1.13
N GLN A 13 12.14 2.15 1.99
CA GLN A 13 13.50 2.70 1.85
C GLN A 13 14.57 1.91 2.61
N VAL A 14 14.19 1.13 3.62
CA VAL A 14 15.12 0.52 4.58
C VAL A 14 15.46 -0.94 4.26
N GLY A 15 14.74 -1.59 3.34
CA GLY A 15 14.91 -3.01 3.03
C GLY A 15 15.49 -3.32 1.65
N GLU A 16 16.15 -4.47 1.52
CA GLU A 16 16.46 -5.10 0.22
C GLU A 16 15.18 -5.43 -0.56
N TRP A 17 14.12 -5.78 0.17
CA TRP A 17 12.81 -6.13 -0.35
C TRP A 17 12.00 -4.82 -0.48
N LYS A 18 11.77 -4.37 -1.71
CA LYS A 18 11.07 -3.11 -2.03
C LYS A 18 9.55 -3.20 -1.86
N HIS A 19 9.07 -3.93 -0.85
CA HIS A 19 7.66 -4.04 -0.55
C HIS A 19 7.36 -3.97 0.95
N CYS A 20 6.16 -3.48 1.27
CA CYS A 20 5.66 -3.25 2.60
C CYS A 20 4.29 -3.93 2.73
N ALA A 21 4.15 -4.84 3.68
CA ALA A 21 2.87 -5.45 4.02
C ALA A 21 2.20 -4.66 5.15
N VAL A 22 0.97 -4.21 4.93
CA VAL A 22 0.11 -3.56 5.93
C VAL A 22 -1.00 -4.53 6.27
N TYR A 23 -1.02 -4.99 7.53
CA TYR A 23 -1.95 -6.02 7.98
C TYR A 23 -3.33 -5.46 8.35
N GLU A 24 -4.30 -6.35 8.49
CA GLU A 24 -5.71 -6.04 8.73
C GLU A 24 -5.92 -5.11 9.93
N ASP A 25 -5.13 -5.26 10.99
CA ASP A 25 -5.21 -4.41 12.18
C ASP A 25 -4.89 -2.94 11.94
N GLU A 26 -4.05 -2.64 10.94
CA GLU A 26 -3.77 -1.27 10.50
C GLU A 26 -4.79 -0.82 9.46
N LEU A 27 -5.19 -1.70 8.54
CA LEU A 27 -6.16 -1.39 7.49
C LEU A 27 -7.54 -1.06 8.07
N LYS A 28 -8.02 -1.81 9.08
CA LYS A 28 -9.35 -1.64 9.66
C LYS A 28 -9.54 -0.29 10.37
N ARG A 29 -8.45 0.36 10.79
CA ARG A 29 -8.47 1.69 11.40
C ARG A 29 -8.84 2.78 10.39
N LEU A 30 -8.62 2.55 9.09
CA LEU A 30 -8.87 3.52 8.03
C LEU A 30 -10.02 3.09 7.11
N TRP A 31 -10.14 1.80 6.86
CA TRP A 31 -11.17 1.22 6.01
C TRP A 31 -11.81 0.04 6.73
N PRO A 32 -13.07 0.15 7.18
CA PRO A 32 -13.77 -0.95 7.85
C PRO A 32 -13.88 -2.20 6.97
N LEU A 33 -13.74 -3.39 7.57
CA LEU A 33 -13.70 -4.69 6.89
C LEU A 33 -14.91 -4.96 5.98
N HIS A 34 -16.08 -4.45 6.34
CA HIS A 34 -17.35 -4.66 5.60
C HIS A 34 -17.64 -3.59 4.55
N SER A 35 -16.74 -2.64 4.32
CA SER A 35 -16.94 -1.64 3.26
C SER A 35 -16.85 -2.29 1.87
N GLN A 36 -17.89 -2.10 1.06
CA GLN A 36 -18.02 -2.71 -0.27
C GLN A 36 -16.90 -2.27 -1.23
N ASP A 37 -16.46 -1.01 -1.13
CA ASP A 37 -15.41 -0.43 -1.98
C ASP A 37 -14.02 -0.44 -1.32
N ARG A 38 -13.80 -1.29 -0.30
CA ARG A 38 -12.59 -1.25 0.52
C ARG A 38 -11.31 -1.39 -0.31
N GLU A 39 -11.27 -2.38 -1.19
CA GLU A 39 -10.12 -2.62 -2.06
C GLU A 39 -9.83 -1.42 -2.98
N ALA A 40 -10.88 -0.86 -3.59
CA ALA A 40 -10.76 0.31 -4.45
C ALA A 40 -10.21 1.53 -3.69
N LYS A 41 -10.65 1.75 -2.45
CA LYS A 41 -10.15 2.83 -1.59
C LYS A 41 -8.68 2.64 -1.20
N ILE A 42 -8.26 1.41 -0.88
CA ILE A 42 -6.86 1.09 -0.58
C ILE A 42 -5.99 1.31 -1.84
N ALA A 43 -6.46 0.88 -3.01
CA ALA A 43 -5.78 1.11 -4.28
C ALA A 43 -5.68 2.60 -4.63
N GLN A 44 -6.75 3.37 -4.41
CA GLN A 44 -6.74 4.83 -4.60
C GLN A 44 -5.77 5.52 -3.63
N PHE A 45 -5.72 5.10 -2.38
CA PHE A 45 -4.73 5.56 -1.41
C PHE A 45 -3.30 5.30 -1.91
N ALA A 46 -3.01 4.09 -2.38
CA ALA A 46 -1.70 3.76 -2.93
C ALA A 46 -1.32 4.72 -4.06
N LYS A 47 -2.20 4.90 -5.05
CA LYS A 47 -1.99 5.82 -6.17
C LYS A 47 -1.76 7.25 -5.72
N LYS A 48 -2.58 7.74 -4.78
CA LYS A 48 -2.50 9.12 -4.24
C LYS A 48 -1.14 9.42 -3.60
N TYR A 49 -0.52 8.42 -2.97
CA TYR A 49 0.78 8.58 -2.30
C TYR A 49 1.96 8.03 -3.12
N GLY A 50 1.76 7.69 -4.40
CA GLY A 50 2.84 7.24 -5.28
C GLY A 50 3.28 5.79 -5.08
N PHE A 51 2.48 4.99 -4.39
CA PHE A 51 2.69 3.54 -4.23
C PHE A 51 1.91 2.76 -5.29
N ARG A 52 2.26 1.48 -5.41
CA ARG A 52 1.49 0.48 -6.14
C ARG A 52 1.05 -0.60 -5.16
N MET A 53 -0.25 -0.88 -5.11
CA MET A 53 -0.78 -2.02 -4.38
C MET A 53 -0.60 -3.28 -5.25
N ARG A 54 0.18 -4.24 -4.77
CA ARG A 54 0.49 -5.50 -5.49
C ARG A 54 -0.48 -6.61 -5.15
N PHE A 55 -0.97 -6.59 -3.92
CA PHE A 55 -1.83 -7.62 -3.38
C PHE A 55 -2.75 -6.99 -2.35
N TYR A 56 -3.98 -7.49 -2.30
CA TYR A 56 -4.90 -7.25 -1.20
C TYR A 56 -5.71 -8.52 -0.96
N ARG A 57 -5.81 -8.93 0.30
CA ARG A 57 -6.76 -9.96 0.73
C ARG A 57 -7.46 -9.49 1.98
N LYS A 58 -8.78 -9.42 1.89
CA LYS A 58 -9.68 -9.05 2.99
C LYS A 58 -9.42 -9.95 4.21
N GLY A 59 -9.23 -9.34 5.38
CA GLY A 59 -8.95 -10.07 6.61
C GLY A 59 -7.48 -10.47 6.79
N MET A 60 -6.60 -10.11 5.85
CA MET A 60 -5.16 -10.40 5.91
C MET A 60 -4.32 -9.14 5.81
N CYS A 61 -3.98 -8.72 4.60
CA CYS A 61 -3.06 -7.62 4.37
C CYS A 61 -3.23 -7.01 2.96
N ALA A 62 -2.64 -5.82 2.82
CA ALA A 62 -2.31 -5.21 1.55
C ALA A 62 -0.79 -5.10 1.42
N ILE A 63 -0.24 -5.47 0.26
CA ILE A 63 1.20 -5.33 -0.02
C ILE A 63 1.39 -4.17 -0.98
N PHE A 64 2.25 -3.23 -0.60
CA PHE A 64 2.62 -2.06 -1.38
C PHE A 64 4.07 -2.14 -1.82
N ASP A 65 4.37 -1.63 -3.01
CA ASP A 65 5.73 -1.35 -3.46
C ASP A 65 5.81 0.01 -4.16
N LYS A 66 7.03 0.40 -4.54
CA LYS A 66 7.23 1.55 -5.43
C LYS A 66 7.00 1.14 -6.87
N TRP A 67 6.49 2.07 -7.67
CA TRP A 67 6.50 1.90 -9.11
C TRP A 67 7.94 1.65 -9.58
N PRO A 68 8.18 0.68 -10.47
CA PRO A 68 9.50 0.52 -11.04
C PRO A 68 9.92 1.86 -11.68
N PRO A 69 11.19 2.29 -11.53
CA PRO A 69 11.66 3.46 -12.26
C PRO A 69 11.32 3.23 -13.73
N ARG A 70 10.66 4.21 -14.37
CA ARG A 70 10.40 4.16 -15.81
C ARG A 70 11.75 3.91 -16.46
N ARG A 71 11.97 2.71 -17.00
CA ARG A 71 13.12 2.45 -17.86
C ARG A 71 12.97 3.46 -18.99
N ARG A 72 13.81 4.51 -19.00
CA ARG A 72 14.03 5.27 -20.23
C ARG A 72 14.56 4.23 -21.20
N ARG A 73 13.75 3.84 -22.18
CA ARG A 73 14.26 3.10 -23.33
C ARG A 73 15.23 4.08 -23.99
N LEU A 74 16.52 3.84 -23.80
CA LEU A 74 17.55 4.38 -24.67
C LEU A 74 17.44 3.66 -26.02
#